data_AF-A0A932DIG3-F1
#
_entry.id   AF-A0A932DIG3-F1
#
_cell.length_a   1.000
_cell.length_b   1.000
_cell.length_c   1.000
_cell.angle_alpha   90.00
_cell.angle_beta   90.00
_cell.angle_gamma   90.00
#
_symmetry.space_group_name_H-M   'P 1'
#
loop_
_entity.id
_entity.type
_entity.pdbx_description
1 polymer ?
#
loop_
_entity_poly.entity_id
_entity_poly.type
_entity_poly.pdbx_seq_one_letter_code
_entity_poly.pdbx_strand_id
1 'polypeptide(L)' 'MKLIAYLAAFAIAIWSLSRGWASLRRTWVAPDAAGMIVTLAYAAVFLGAFLYLGFLSYAADRAAGRVRRRIGLYERFLRT' A
#
# COMPACT_ATOMS: atom_id res chain seq x y z
N MET A 1 11.88 5.38 14.78
CA MET A 1 10.96 4.25 14.45
C MET A 1 10.00 4.57 13.29
N LYS A 2 9.30 5.72 13.26
CA LYS A 2 8.34 6.06 12.17
C LYS A 2 8.95 6.05 10.76
N LEU A 3 10.18 6.54 10.59
CA LEU A 3 10.88 6.54 9.30
C LEU A 3 11.14 5.13 8.76
N ILE A 4 11.57 4.20 9.63
CA ILE A 4 11.86 2.82 9.24
C ILE A 4 10.56 2.13 8.78
N ALA A 5 9.46 2.31 9.51
CA ALA A 5 8.16 1.76 9.10
C ALA A 5 7.68 2.34 7.77
N TYR A 6 7.90 3.64 7.53
CA TYR A 6 7.56 4.29 6.27
C TYR A 6 8.41 3.75 5.11
N LEU A 7 9.73 3.67 5.29
CA LEU A 7 10.65 3.13 4.29
C LEU A 7 10.37 1.66 4.00
N ALA A 8 10.05 0.86 5.01
CA ALA A 8 9.66 -0.54 4.85
C ALA A 8 8.36 -0.67 4.04
N ALA A 9 7.32 0.09 4.39
CA ALA A 9 6.05 0.08 3.66
C ALA A 9 6.24 0.53 2.21
N PHE A 10 7.08 1.55 1.98
CA PHE A 10 7.44 2.02 0.64
C PHE A 10 8.19 0.96 -0.16
N ALA A 11 9.19 0.31 0.43
CA ALA A 11 9.93 -0.77 -0.21
C ALA A 11 9.00 -1.95 -0.57
N ILE A 12 8.09 -2.33 0.32
CA ILE A 12 7.08 -3.37 0.08
C ILE A 12 6.15 -2.97 -1.06
N ALA A 13 5.71 -1.71 -1.12
CA ALA A 13 4.86 -1.23 -2.19
C ALA A 13 5.58 -1.31 -3.55
N ILE A 14 6.79 -0.78 -3.66
CA ILE A 14 7.58 -0.85 -4.90
C ILE A 14 7.87 -2.28 -5.31
N TRP A 15 8.28 -3.13 -4.36
CA TRP A 15 8.57 -4.52 -4.62
C TRP A 15 7.34 -5.26 -5.16
N SER A 16 6.19 -5.05 -4.52
CA SER A 16 4.92 -5.67 -4.93
C SER A 16 4.47 -5.18 -6.29
N LEU A 17 4.63 -3.89 -6.60
CA LEU A 17 4.32 -3.34 -7.91
C LEU A 17 5.21 -3.94 -9.00
N SER A 18 6.52 -4.04 -8.75
CA SER A 18 7.48 -4.63 -9.69
C SER A 18 7.17 -6.10 -9.99
N ARG A 19 6.94 -6.90 -8.94
CA ARG A 19 6.60 -8.32 -9.07
C ARG A 19 5.22 -8.54 -9.68
N GLY A 20 4.24 -7.74 -9.26
CA GLY A 20 2.88 -7.76 -9.81
C GLY A 20 2.86 -7.40 -11.29
N TRP A 21 3.64 -6.41 -11.72
CA TRP A 21 3.77 -6.04 -13.12
C TRP A 21 4.44 -7.12 -13.97
N ALA A 22 5.48 -7.78 -13.43
CA ALA A 22 6.10 -8.94 -14.09
C ALA A 22 5.12 -10.11 -14.22
N SER A 23 4.34 -10.39 -13.16
CA SER A 23 3.28 -11.40 -13.16
C SER A 23 2.20 -11.09 -14.18
N LEU A 24 1.68 -9.86 -14.17
CA LEU A 24 0.64 -9.41 -15.09
C LEU A 24 1.08 -9.56 -16.55
N ARG A 25 2.30 -9.11 -16.88
CA ARG A 25 2.83 -9.26 -18.25
C ARG A 25 2.91 -10.71 -18.70
N ARG A 26 3.30 -11.64 -17.82
CA ARG A 26 3.34 -13.07 -18.13
C ARG A 26 1.94 -13.62 -18.38
N THR A 27 1.00 -13.33 -17.49
CA THR A 27 -0.40 -13.75 -17.60
C THR A 27 -1.10 -13.15 -18.83
N TRP A 28 -0.69 -11.95 -19.25
CA TRP A 28 -1.26 -11.28 -20.43
C TRP A 28 -0.83 -11.95 -21.74
N VAL A 29 0.41 -12.47 -21.79
CA VAL A 29 0.93 -13.19 -22.96
C VAL A 29 0.39 -14.63 -23.01
N ALA A 30 0.28 -15.28 -21.86
CA ALA A 30 -0.29 -16.62 -21.72
C ALA A 30 -1.31 -16.62 -20.55
N PRO A 31 -2.61 -16.48 -20.84
CA PRO A 31 -3.64 -16.45 -19.82
C PRO A 31 -3.64 -17.73 -18.99
N ASP A 32 -3.39 -17.59 -17.70
CA ASP A 32 -3.38 -18.67 -16.74
C ASP A 32 -4.05 -18.22 -15.43
N ALA A 33 -4.85 -19.10 -14.85
CA ALA A 33 -5.59 -18.83 -13.62
C ALA A 33 -4.66 -18.61 -12.43
N ALA A 34 -3.57 -19.39 -12.33
CA ALA A 34 -2.58 -19.21 -11.27
C ALA A 34 -1.84 -17.87 -11.44
N GLY A 35 -1.47 -17.50 -12.67
CA GLY A 35 -0.91 -16.19 -12.99
C GLY A 35 -1.82 -15.02 -12.61
N MET A 36 -3.14 -15.17 -12.77
CA MET A 36 -4.14 -14.17 -12.34
C MET A 36 -4.18 -14.05 -10.81
N ILE A 37 -4.24 -15.17 -10.08
CA ILE A 37 -4.25 -15.18 -8.61
C ILE A 37 -3.00 -14.51 -8.05
N VAL A 38 -1.82 -14.83 -8.59
CA VAL A 38 -0.55 -14.24 -8.17
C VAL A 38 -0.53 -12.73 -8.40
N THR A 39 -1.07 -12.28 -9.54
CA THR A 39 -1.15 -10.85 -9.86
C THR A 39 -2.08 -10.11 -8.89
N LEU A 40 -3.25 -10.69 -8.58
CA LEU A 40 -4.18 -10.14 -7.59
C LEU A 40 -3.57 -10.10 -6.19
N ALA A 41 -2.80 -11.11 -5.80
CA ALA A 41 -2.10 -11.13 -4.52
C ALA A 41 -1.11 -9.96 -4.40
N TYR A 42 -0.27 -9.74 -5.43
CA TYR A 42 0.64 -8.58 -5.45
C TYR A 42 -0.10 -7.24 -5.44
N ALA A 43 -1.23 -7.14 -6.15
CA ALA A 43 -2.07 -5.94 -6.13
C ALA A 43 -2.65 -5.67 -4.73
N ALA A 44 -3.10 -6.70 -4.02
CA ALA A 44 -3.59 -6.59 -2.65
C ALA A 44 -2.49 -6.13 -1.68
N VAL A 45 -1.28 -6.70 -1.79
CA VAL A 45 -0.13 -6.27 -0.98
C VAL A 45 0.24 -4.82 -1.28
N PHE A 46 0.27 -4.43 -2.56
CA PHE A 46 0.52 -3.06 -2.96
C PHE A 46 -0.51 -2.09 -2.38
N LEU A 47 -1.81 -2.39 -2.52
CA LEU A 47 -2.89 -1.57 -1.98
C LEU A 47 -2.80 -1.44 -0.46
N GLY A 48 -2.53 -2.54 0.25
CA GLY A 48 -2.33 -2.53 1.70
C GLY A 48 -1.17 -1.64 2.13
N ALA A 49 -0.01 -1.80 1.48
CA ALA A 49 1.17 -0.98 1.75
C ALA A 49 0.94 0.50 1.42
N PHE A 50 0.25 0.79 0.31
CA PHE A 50 -0.08 2.16 -0.11
C PHE A 50 -1.05 2.84 0.86
N LEU A 51 -2.10 2.15 1.29
CA LEU A 51 -3.04 2.66 2.30
C LEU A 51 -2.32 2.89 3.64
N TYR A 52 -1.41 2.00 4.03
CA TYR A 52 -0.63 2.16 5.25
C TYR A 52 0.33 3.37 5.17
N LEU A 53 0.96 3.61 4.02
CA LEU A 53 1.74 4.84 3.79
C LEU A 53 0.86 6.09 3.92
N GLY A 54 -0.32 6.08 3.32
CA GLY A 54 -1.30 7.18 3.45
C GLY A 54 -1.70 7.42 4.91
N PHE A 55 -1.91 6.34 5.67
CA PHE A 55 -2.18 6.41 7.11
C PHE A 55 -1.00 7.01 7.90
N LEU A 56 0.23 6.58 7.63
CA LEU A 56 1.44 7.13 8.27
C LEU A 56 1.61 8.63 7.98
N SER A 57 1.42 9.04 6.73
CA SER A 57 1.46 10.45 6.33
C SER A 57 0.38 11.26 7.02
N TYR A 58 -0.85 10.75 7.07
CA TYR A 58 -1.95 11.39 7.79
C TYR A 58 -1.68 11.51 9.29
N ALA A 59 -1.15 10.47 9.92
CA ALA A 59 -0.79 10.49 11.34
C ALA A 59 0.33 11.50 11.63
N ALA A 60 1.30 11.65 10.72
CA ALA A 60 2.36 12.65 10.83
C ALA A 60 1.82 14.07 10.67
N ASP A 61 0.97 14.34 9.68
CA ASP A 61 0.34 15.65 9.48
C ASP A 61 -0.58 16.03 10.65
N ARG A 62 -1.28 15.03 11.22
CA ARG A 62 -2.13 15.22 12.40
C ARG A 62 -1.31 15.59 13.63
N ALA A 63 -0.21 14.88 13.88
CA ALA A 63 0.70 15.20 14.98
C ALA A 63 1.35 16.59 14.82
N ALA A 64 1.57 17.04 13.57
CA ALA A 64 2.08 18.37 13.26
C ALA A 64 0.99 19.48 13.29
N GLY A 65 -0.27 19.16 13.59
CA GLY A 65 -1.36 20.14 13.63
C GLY A 65 -1.77 20.70 12.25
N ARG A 66 -1.32 20.08 11.15
CA ARG A 66 -1.51 20.59 9.77
C ARG A 66 -2.73 20.02 9.05
N VAL A 67 -3.54 19.18 9.71
CA VAL A 67 -4.72 18.53 9.10
C VAL A 67 -5.88 19.52 8.96
N ARG A 68 -6.10 20.05 7.75
CA ARG A 68 -7.26 20.89 7.39
C ARG A 68 -8.57 20.12 7.22
N ARG A 69 -8.51 18.84 6.80
CA ARG A 69 -9.67 17.97 6.61
C ARG A 69 -9.38 16.60 7.23
N ARG A 70 -10.21 16.22 8.19
CA ARG A 70 -10.10 14.93 8.88
C ARG A 70 -10.60 13.81 7.97
N ILE A 71 -9.77 12.80 7.74
CA ILE A 71 -10.17 11.62 6.97
C ILE A 71 -10.80 10.62 7.94
N GLY A 72 -12.13 10.50 7.90
CA GLY A 72 -12.89 9.69 8.88
C GLY A 72 -12.44 8.23 8.98
N LEU A 73 -12.00 7.64 7.86
CA LEU A 73 -11.50 6.27 7.82
C LEU A 73 -10.22 6.11 8.67
N TYR A 74 -9.26 7.03 8.54
CA TYR A 74 -8.05 7.02 9.36
C TYR A 74 -8.29 7.49 10.80
N GLU A 75 -9.24 8.40 11.02
CA GLU A 75 -9.61 8.80 12.37
C GLU A 75 -10.21 7.65 13.20
N ARG A 76 -10.96 6.73 12.57
CA ARG A 76 -11.51 5.55 13.24
C ARG A 76 -10.41 4.62 13.76
N PHE A 77 -9.35 4.41 12.97
CA PHE A 77 -8.19 3.63 13.38
C PHE A 77 -7.30 4.33 14.42
N LEU A 78 -7.26 5.67 14.44
CA LEU A 78 -6.49 6.46 15.42
C LEU A 78 -7.24 6.71 16.73
N ARG A 79 -8.56 6.51 16.78
CA ARG A 79 -9.39 6.64 17.99
C ARG A 79 -9.56 5.33 18.76
N THR A 80 -9.17 4.21 18.16
CA THR A 80 -9.18 2.88 18.80
C THR A 80 -7.83 2.65 19.46
#